data_AF-A0A850MG28-F1
#
_entry.id   AF-A0A850MG28-F1
#
_cell.length_a   1.000
_cell.length_b   1.000
_cell.length_c   1.000
_cell.angle_alpha   90.00
_cell.angle_beta   90.00
_cell.angle_gamma   90.00
#
_symmetry.space_group_name_H-M   'P 1'
#
loop_
_entity.id
_entity.type
_entity.pdbx_description
1 polymer ?
#
loop_
_entity_poly.entity_id
_entity_poly.type
_entity_poly.pdbx_seq_one_letter_code
_entity_poly.pdbx_strand_id
1 'polypeptide(L)'
;MATQETIIQKLKQLKGNINGISADSFRRPPLADLLKKILEERVKDLIDLVDNGTPNALNATSYILSWKTRFTLDSSKRLSWIKISLPEILALIDEINSDIDSLFGNAPPIAIMKINGVEVGQYYSAPVNTPINFDGSTSWDVDGQIVRWEWDFGDGNPVVNETTVSHTFTAIGIYRVILTVTDDGSPAETNTAWVEISIK
;
A
#
# COMPACT_ATOMS: atom_id res chain seq x y z
N MET A 1 22.74 -2.95 4.62
CA MET A 1 21.77 -2.00 4.06
C MET A 1 22.29 -1.57 2.70
N ALA A 2 21.48 -1.69 1.66
CA ALA A 2 21.84 -1.17 0.35
C ALA A 2 21.93 0.36 0.41
N THR A 3 22.86 0.95 -0.34
CA THR A 3 22.92 2.41 -0.46
C THR A 3 22.00 2.87 -1.59
N GLN A 4 21.57 4.14 -1.55
CA GLN A 4 20.86 4.77 -2.68
C GLN A 4 21.61 4.52 -4.01
N GLU A 5 22.94 4.69 -3.99
CA GLU A 5 23.79 4.47 -5.15
C GLU A 5 23.73 3.02 -5.66
N THR A 6 23.71 2.03 -4.76
CA THR A 6 23.54 0.61 -5.12
C THR A 6 22.19 0.34 -5.78
N ILE A 7 21.11 0.91 -5.26
CA ILE A 7 19.75 0.75 -5.80
C ILE A 7 19.65 1.37 -7.20
N ILE A 8 20.21 2.57 -7.40
CA ILE A 8 20.24 3.25 -8.70
C ILE A 8 20.98 2.41 -9.75
N GLN A 9 22.09 1.76 -9.37
CA GLN A 9 22.82 0.87 -10.30
C GLN A 9 21.97 -0.34 -10.71
N LYS A 10 21.24 -0.96 -9.78
CA LYS A 10 20.33 -2.08 -10.08
C LYS A 10 19.15 -1.63 -10.95
N LEU A 11 18.58 -0.45 -10.70
CA LEU A 11 17.52 0.13 -11.55
C LEU A 11 18.02 0.41 -12.98
N LYS A 12 19.26 0.90 -13.14
CA LYS A 12 19.89 1.07 -14.45
C LYS A 12 20.12 -0.27 -15.16
N GLN A 13 20.53 -1.31 -14.42
CA GLN A 13 20.66 -2.67 -14.96
C GLN A 13 19.29 -3.22 -15.41
N LEU A 14 18.25 -3.05 -14.61
CA LEU A 14 16.88 -3.47 -14.94
C LEU A 14 16.40 -2.79 -16.22
N LYS A 15 16.64 -1.48 -16.37
CA LYS A 15 16.35 -0.74 -17.60
C LYS A 15 17.08 -1.34 -18.81
N GLY A 16 18.36 -1.70 -18.66
CA GLY A 16 19.14 -2.38 -19.70
C GLY A 16 18.53 -3.73 -20.10
N ASN A 17 18.13 -4.54 -19.12
CA ASN A 17 17.51 -5.84 -19.35
C ASN A 17 16.16 -5.71 -20.08
N ILE A 18 15.33 -4.73 -19.69
CA ILE A 18 14.06 -4.41 -20.38
C ILE A 18 14.32 -3.97 -21.82
N ASN A 19 15.36 -3.17 -22.06
CA ASN A 19 15.72 -2.71 -23.39
C ASN A 19 16.14 -3.84 -24.33
N GLY A 20 16.78 -4.87 -23.79
CA GLY A 20 17.24 -6.06 -24.52
C GLY A 20 16.14 -7.06 -24.88
N ILE A 21 14.90 -6.87 -24.41
CA ILE A 21 13.77 -7.74 -24.78
C ILE A 21 13.47 -7.54 -26.27
N SER A 22 13.60 -8.62 -27.05
CA SER A 22 13.27 -8.63 -28.47
C SER A 22 11.76 -8.69 -28.70
N ALA A 23 11.25 -7.95 -29.71
CA ALA A 23 9.86 -8.06 -30.15
C ALA A 23 9.49 -9.48 -30.62
N ASP A 24 10.48 -10.23 -31.12
CA ASP A 24 10.34 -11.63 -31.56
C ASP A 24 10.12 -12.59 -30.39
N SER A 25 10.41 -12.17 -29.16
CA SER A 25 10.09 -12.91 -27.93
C SER A 25 8.59 -12.93 -27.64
N PHE A 26 7.78 -12.17 -28.40
CA PHE A 26 6.33 -12.12 -28.25
C PHE A 26 5.61 -12.63 -29.50
N ARG A 27 4.63 -13.51 -29.30
CA ARG A 27 3.66 -13.89 -30.34
C ARG A 27 2.83 -12.72 -30.90
N ARG A 28 2.86 -11.56 -30.26
CA ARG A 28 2.17 -10.31 -30.66
C ARG A 28 3.11 -9.11 -30.46
N PRO A 29 3.89 -8.73 -31.48
CA PRO A 29 4.87 -7.63 -31.38
C PRO A 29 4.32 -6.30 -30.84
N PRO A 30 3.09 -5.84 -31.18
CA PRO A 30 2.56 -4.58 -30.64
C PRO A 30 2.33 -4.58 -29.11
N LEU A 31 2.17 -5.75 -28.49
CA LEU A 31 2.06 -5.88 -27.04
C LEU A 31 3.44 -5.85 -26.36
N ALA A 32 4.50 -6.25 -27.07
CA ALA A 32 5.87 -6.18 -26.59
C ALA A 32 6.29 -4.73 -26.36
N ASP A 33 6.05 -3.88 -27.36
CA ASP A 33 6.42 -2.46 -27.33
C ASP A 33 5.66 -1.69 -26.25
N LEU A 34 4.37 -2.00 -26.08
CA LEU A 34 3.55 -1.41 -25.03
C LEU A 34 4.04 -1.81 -23.62
N LEU A 35 4.36 -3.09 -23.42
CA LEU A 35 4.91 -3.58 -22.15
C LEU A 35 6.27 -2.94 -21.84
N LYS A 36 7.15 -2.87 -22.85
CA LYS A 36 8.47 -2.24 -22.73
C LYS A 36 8.35 -0.77 -22.31
N LYS A 37 7.48 0.00 -22.99
CA LYS A 37 7.24 1.41 -22.65
C LYS A 37 6.73 1.60 -21.22
N ILE A 38 5.78 0.76 -20.79
CA ILE A 38 5.24 0.80 -19.42
C ILE A 38 6.33 0.50 -18.38
N LEU A 39 7.22 -0.46 -18.66
CA LEU A 39 8.31 -0.82 -17.76
C LEU A 39 9.38 0.27 -17.70
N GLU A 40 9.74 0.88 -18.82
CA GLU A 40 10.70 1.99 -18.89
C GLU A 40 10.23 3.23 -18.12
N GLU A 41 8.97 3.64 -18.29
CA GLU A 41 8.38 4.79 -17.57
C GLU A 41 8.42 4.57 -16.05
N ARG A 42 8.16 3.34 -15.58
CA ARG A 42 8.15 3.01 -14.15
C ARG A 42 9.55 2.93 -13.53
N VAL A 43 10.53 2.38 -14.26
CA VAL A 43 11.93 2.38 -13.79
C VAL A 43 12.44 3.82 -13.68
N LYS A 44 12.03 4.71 -14.58
CA LYS A 44 12.33 6.14 -14.48
C LYS A 44 11.75 6.75 -13.20
N ASP A 45 10.48 6.51 -12.90
CA ASP A 45 9.83 7.04 -11.70
C ASP A 45 10.51 6.53 -10.40
N LEU A 46 10.96 5.27 -10.37
CA LEU A 46 11.71 4.71 -9.23
C LEU A 46 13.08 5.37 -9.06
N ILE A 47 13.79 5.64 -10.16
CA ILE A 47 15.07 6.38 -10.11
C ILE A 47 14.82 7.78 -9.56
N ASP A 48 13.81 8.49 -10.09
CA ASP A 48 13.47 9.85 -9.65
C ASP A 48 13.09 9.88 -8.15
N LEU A 49 12.43 8.82 -7.65
CA LEU A 49 12.09 8.64 -6.23
C LEU A 49 13.34 8.45 -5.35
N VAL A 50 14.26 7.58 -5.75
CA VAL A 50 15.47 7.25 -5.00
C VAL A 50 16.48 8.41 -5.03
N ASP A 51 16.61 9.10 -6.17
CA ASP A 51 17.56 10.22 -6.36
C ASP A 51 17.14 11.50 -5.63
N ASN A 52 15.86 11.87 -5.71
CA ASN A 52 15.41 13.19 -5.24
C ASN A 52 14.79 13.15 -3.85
N GLY A 53 14.42 11.95 -3.37
CA GLY A 53 13.48 11.79 -2.27
C GLY A 53 12.12 12.42 -2.59
N THR A 54 11.04 11.92 -2.01
CA THR A 54 9.84 12.75 -1.86
C THR A 54 9.46 12.84 -0.39
N PRO A 55 8.78 13.91 0.03
CA PRO A 55 8.66 14.29 1.44
C PRO A 55 7.88 13.31 2.33
N ASN A 56 7.23 12.30 1.76
CA ASN A 56 6.37 11.39 2.49
C ASN A 56 6.65 9.95 2.05
N ALA A 57 7.27 9.15 2.92
CA ALA A 57 7.46 7.71 2.76
C ALA A 57 6.16 6.97 2.36
N LEU A 58 5.00 7.47 2.79
CA LEU A 58 3.65 7.03 2.36
C LEU A 58 3.46 6.93 0.83
N ASN A 59 4.10 7.81 0.04
CA ASN A 59 3.96 7.83 -1.41
C ASN A 59 4.88 6.82 -2.12
N ALA A 60 6.10 6.65 -1.61
CA ALA A 60 7.10 5.72 -2.14
C ALA A 60 6.55 4.29 -2.08
N THR A 61 6.09 3.90 -0.89
CA THR A 61 5.56 2.57 -0.60
C THR A 61 4.28 2.27 -1.37
N SER A 62 3.34 3.22 -1.42
CA SER A 62 2.12 3.09 -2.24
C SER A 62 2.46 2.96 -3.73
N TYR A 63 3.48 3.66 -4.22
CA TYR A 63 3.93 3.59 -5.60
C TYR A 63 4.55 2.20 -5.92
N ILE A 64 5.44 1.70 -5.05
CA ILE A 64 6.09 0.39 -5.17
C ILE A 64 5.06 -0.75 -5.08
N LEU A 65 4.10 -0.68 -4.14
CA LEU A 65 3.06 -1.71 -4.03
C LEU A 65 2.08 -1.68 -5.20
N SER A 66 1.75 -0.49 -5.71
CA SER A 66 0.96 -0.37 -6.94
C SER A 66 1.66 -1.03 -8.12
N TRP A 67 3.00 -1.02 -8.13
CA TRP A 67 3.81 -1.70 -9.13
C TRP A 67 3.80 -3.21 -8.93
N LYS A 68 4.10 -3.72 -7.73
CA LYS A 68 4.05 -5.16 -7.40
C LYS A 68 2.68 -5.76 -7.72
N THR A 69 1.61 -5.14 -7.26
CA THR A 69 0.24 -5.61 -7.48
C THR A 69 -0.14 -5.62 -8.96
N ARG A 70 0.15 -4.53 -9.70
CA ARG A 70 -0.14 -4.47 -11.15
C ARG A 70 0.72 -5.46 -11.92
N PHE A 71 2.00 -5.59 -11.57
CA PHE A 71 2.91 -6.51 -12.23
C PHE A 71 2.49 -7.98 -11.98
N THR A 72 2.13 -8.36 -10.75
CA THR A 72 1.63 -9.70 -10.41
C THR A 72 0.26 -10.01 -11.06
N LEU A 73 -0.68 -9.04 -11.08
CA LEU A 73 -1.98 -9.23 -11.75
C LEU A 73 -1.86 -9.32 -13.28
N ASP A 74 -1.05 -8.47 -13.89
CA ASP A 74 -0.83 -8.47 -15.34
C ASP A 74 0.00 -9.71 -15.74
N SER A 75 0.99 -10.11 -14.94
CA SER A 75 1.82 -11.30 -15.21
C SER A 75 1.09 -12.64 -15.07
N SER A 76 0.33 -12.83 -13.99
CA SER A 76 -0.35 -14.10 -13.69
C SER A 76 -1.47 -14.45 -14.68
N LYS A 77 -2.11 -13.45 -15.30
CA LYS A 77 -3.20 -13.67 -16.29
C LYS A 77 -2.79 -13.47 -17.75
N ARG A 78 -1.73 -12.68 -18.04
CA ARG A 78 -1.36 -12.33 -19.44
C ARG A 78 0.01 -12.81 -19.91
N LEU A 79 0.88 -13.41 -19.07
CA LEU A 79 2.25 -13.76 -19.49
C LEU A 79 2.56 -15.27 -19.53
N SER A 80 1.57 -16.15 -19.37
CA SER A 80 1.76 -17.62 -19.40
C SER A 80 2.32 -18.19 -20.72
N TRP A 81 2.43 -17.37 -21.77
CA TRP A 81 2.93 -17.73 -23.10
C TRP A 81 4.29 -17.11 -23.45
N ILE A 82 4.93 -16.40 -22.50
CA ILE A 82 6.26 -15.80 -22.69
C ILE A 82 7.31 -16.78 -22.16
N LYS A 83 8.15 -17.31 -23.05
CA LYS A 83 9.34 -18.09 -22.71
C LYS A 83 10.55 -17.21 -22.98
N ILE A 84 11.41 -17.05 -21.98
CA ILE A 84 12.82 -16.60 -22.09
C ILE A 84 13.00 -15.08 -21.95
N SER A 85 13.10 -14.64 -20.68
CA SER A 85 13.80 -13.43 -20.13
C SER A 85 13.15 -12.98 -18.81
N LEU A 86 11.92 -13.43 -18.54
CA LEU A 86 11.18 -13.10 -17.32
C LEU A 86 11.88 -13.49 -16.02
N PRO A 87 12.49 -14.68 -15.85
CA PRO A 87 13.04 -15.06 -14.54
C PRO A 87 14.16 -14.14 -14.03
N GLU A 88 15.06 -13.68 -14.90
CA GLU A 88 16.16 -12.77 -14.53
C GLU A 88 15.65 -11.36 -14.21
N ILE A 89 14.65 -10.90 -14.97
CA ILE A 89 13.97 -9.62 -14.71
C ILE A 89 13.21 -9.69 -13.38
N LEU A 90 12.50 -10.79 -13.12
CA LEU A 90 11.76 -11.02 -11.87
C LEU A 90 12.71 -11.06 -10.67
N ALA A 91 13.81 -11.82 -10.78
CA ALA A 91 14.80 -11.91 -9.71
C ALA A 91 15.44 -10.54 -9.39
N LEU A 92 15.76 -9.74 -10.42
CA LEU A 92 16.31 -8.40 -10.24
C LEU A 92 15.27 -7.44 -9.66
N ILE A 93 14.00 -7.57 -10.03
CA ILE A 93 12.88 -6.82 -9.42
C ILE A 93 12.76 -7.16 -7.93
N ASP A 94 12.79 -8.43 -7.57
CA ASP A 94 12.71 -8.87 -6.17
C ASP A 94 13.90 -8.36 -5.35
N GLU A 95 15.10 -8.38 -5.93
CA GLU A 95 16.31 -7.84 -5.29
C GLU A 95 16.24 -6.32 -5.10
N ILE A 96 15.77 -5.57 -6.11
CA ILE A 96 15.58 -4.11 -6.01
C ILE A 96 14.53 -3.78 -4.94
N ASN A 97 13.43 -4.54 -4.87
CA ASN A 97 12.42 -4.35 -3.83
C ASN A 97 13.02 -4.58 -2.44
N SER A 98 13.74 -5.68 -2.24
CA SER A 98 14.40 -5.97 -0.95
C SER A 98 15.41 -4.89 -0.55
N ASP A 99 16.14 -4.33 -1.51
CA ASP A 99 17.09 -3.26 -1.22
C ASP A 99 16.40 -1.94 -0.85
N ILE A 100 15.31 -1.60 -1.55
CA ILE A 100 14.48 -0.42 -1.28
C ILE A 100 13.85 -0.54 0.11
N ASP A 101 13.26 -1.69 0.46
CA ASP A 101 12.73 -1.96 1.80
C ASP A 101 13.85 -1.79 2.85
N SER A 102 15.06 -2.24 2.56
CA SER A 102 16.21 -2.06 3.46
C SER A 102 16.70 -0.61 3.59
N LEU A 103 16.41 0.23 2.60
CA LEU A 103 16.82 1.64 2.56
C LEU A 103 15.82 2.53 3.32
N PHE A 104 14.52 2.25 3.17
CA PHE A 104 13.46 3.06 3.75
C PHE A 104 12.94 2.53 5.10
N GLY A 105 13.29 1.30 5.48
CA GLY A 105 12.83 0.67 6.72
C GLY A 105 11.39 0.18 6.60
N ASN A 106 10.80 -0.14 7.76
CA ASN A 106 9.40 -0.54 7.85
C ASN A 106 8.48 0.60 7.39
N ALA A 107 7.53 0.32 6.50
CA ALA A 107 6.56 1.30 6.07
C ALA A 107 5.36 1.38 7.03
N PRO A 108 4.73 2.56 7.18
CA PRO A 108 3.51 2.66 7.98
C PRO A 108 2.34 1.93 7.30
N PRO A 109 1.45 1.29 8.08
CA PRO A 109 0.27 0.60 7.55
C PRO A 109 -0.72 1.60 6.95
N ILE A 110 -1.73 1.09 6.24
CA ILE A 110 -2.89 1.89 5.79
C ILE A 110 -4.11 1.53 6.63
N ALA A 111 -4.62 2.51 7.39
CA ALA A 111 -5.86 2.42 8.14
C ALA A 111 -7.07 2.62 7.23
N ILE A 112 -8.00 1.66 7.22
CA ILE A 112 -9.28 1.76 6.51
C ILE A 112 -10.40 1.51 7.51
N MET A 113 -11.32 2.47 7.62
CA MET A 113 -12.49 2.39 8.49
C MET A 113 -13.77 2.20 7.68
N LYS A 114 -14.57 1.21 8.08
CA LYS A 114 -15.93 1.01 7.58
C LYS A 114 -16.94 1.19 8.70
N ILE A 115 -18.09 1.76 8.34
CA ILE A 115 -19.27 1.82 9.19
C ILE A 115 -20.39 1.02 8.53
N ASN A 116 -20.92 0.03 9.24
CA ASN A 116 -22.00 -0.84 8.74
C ASN A 116 -21.69 -1.44 7.35
N GLY A 117 -20.42 -1.82 7.13
CA GLY A 117 -19.93 -2.44 5.90
C GLY A 117 -19.59 -1.47 4.76
N VAL A 118 -19.78 -0.16 4.95
CA VAL A 118 -19.47 0.86 3.94
C VAL A 118 -18.23 1.63 4.36
N GLU A 119 -17.27 1.76 3.44
CA GLU A 119 -16.12 2.65 3.63
C GLU A 119 -16.63 4.09 3.71
N VAL A 120 -16.40 4.71 4.87
CA VAL A 120 -16.93 6.03 5.16
C VAL A 120 -15.92 7.10 4.76
N GLY A 121 -16.43 8.17 4.17
CA GLY A 121 -15.69 9.42 4.04
C GLY A 121 -15.56 10.13 5.39
N GLN A 122 -15.44 11.46 5.38
CA GLN A 122 -15.20 12.23 6.61
C GLN A 122 -16.40 12.33 7.57
N TYR A 123 -17.63 12.03 7.12
CA TYR A 123 -18.85 12.31 7.88
C TYR A 123 -19.82 11.14 7.91
N TYR A 124 -20.41 10.89 9.08
CA TYR A 124 -21.50 9.93 9.29
C TYR A 124 -22.54 10.51 10.25
N SER A 125 -23.81 10.10 10.16
CA SER A 125 -24.86 10.54 11.09
C SER A 125 -25.75 9.39 11.51
N ALA A 126 -26.08 9.33 12.80
CA ALA A 126 -26.92 8.29 13.38
C ALA A 126 -27.80 8.86 14.51
N PRO A 127 -28.93 8.21 14.84
CA PRO A 127 -29.71 8.58 16.01
C PRO A 127 -28.98 8.25 17.32
N VAL A 128 -29.22 9.02 18.37
CA VAL A 128 -28.78 8.69 19.73
C VAL A 128 -29.25 7.29 20.15
N ASN A 129 -28.44 6.59 20.94
CA ASN A 129 -28.69 5.23 21.42
C ASN A 129 -28.83 4.16 20.32
N THR A 130 -28.32 4.43 19.11
CA THR A 130 -28.25 3.43 18.03
C THR A 130 -26.86 2.80 18.00
N PRO A 131 -26.74 1.46 18.04
CA PRO A 131 -25.46 0.78 17.83
C PRO A 131 -24.92 1.05 16.43
N ILE A 132 -23.66 1.47 16.35
CA ILE A 132 -22.91 1.66 15.10
C ILE A 132 -21.80 0.63 15.06
N ASN A 133 -21.74 -0.15 13.99
CA ASN A 133 -20.70 -1.14 13.81
C ASN A 133 -19.53 -0.54 13.03
N PHE A 134 -18.37 -0.52 13.67
CA PHE A 134 -17.09 -0.09 13.14
C PHE A 134 -16.26 -1.31 12.77
N ASP A 135 -15.59 -1.24 11.62
CA ASP A 135 -14.80 -2.34 11.08
C ASP A 135 -13.50 -1.82 10.47
N GLY A 136 -12.37 -2.28 11.02
CA GLY A 136 -11.02 -1.95 10.58
C GLY A 136 -10.33 -3.09 9.80
N SER A 137 -11.05 -4.18 9.53
CA SER A 137 -10.49 -5.43 8.97
C SER A 137 -9.92 -5.30 7.57
N THR A 138 -10.28 -4.26 6.83
CA THR A 138 -9.72 -3.98 5.50
C THR A 138 -8.51 -3.05 5.52
N SER A 139 -8.05 -2.64 6.71
CA SER A 139 -6.73 -2.03 6.85
C SER A 139 -5.66 -3.05 6.42
N TRP A 140 -4.56 -2.58 5.89
CA TRP A 140 -3.50 -3.46 5.38
C TRP A 140 -2.13 -2.81 5.48
N ASP A 141 -1.11 -3.65 5.43
CA ASP A 141 0.28 -3.23 5.39
C ASP A 141 1.00 -3.89 4.21
N VAL A 142 1.97 -3.18 3.64
CA VAL A 142 2.63 -3.51 2.36
C VAL A 142 3.77 -4.51 2.53
N ASP A 143 4.52 -4.36 3.60
CA ASP A 143 5.75 -5.08 3.94
C ASP A 143 5.59 -5.93 5.21
N GLY A 144 4.47 -5.77 5.92
CA GLY A 144 4.11 -6.60 7.07
C GLY A 144 2.62 -6.91 7.17
N GLN A 145 2.18 -7.10 8.41
CA GLN A 145 0.80 -7.34 8.79
C GLN A 145 0.41 -6.42 9.94
N ILE A 146 -0.85 -6.01 9.96
CA ILE A 146 -1.40 -5.26 11.10
C ILE A 146 -1.58 -6.22 12.27
N VAL A 147 -1.05 -5.83 13.43
CA VAL A 147 -1.13 -6.60 14.68
C VAL A 147 -2.05 -5.96 15.72
N ARG A 148 -2.46 -4.70 15.52
CA ARG A 148 -3.28 -3.96 16.47
C ARG A 148 -4.24 -2.98 15.80
N TRP A 149 -5.47 -2.89 16.34
CA TRP A 149 -6.52 -1.94 15.96
C TRP A 149 -7.06 -1.27 17.22
N GLU A 150 -6.78 0.03 17.39
CA GLU A 150 -7.19 0.83 18.53
C GLU A 150 -8.28 1.83 18.11
N TRP A 151 -9.43 1.79 18.80
CA TRP A 151 -10.55 2.68 18.56
C TRP A 151 -10.72 3.67 19.71
N ASP A 152 -10.63 4.96 19.40
CA ASP A 152 -11.07 6.05 20.27
C ASP A 152 -12.38 6.62 19.70
N PHE A 153 -13.46 6.57 20.47
CA PHE A 153 -14.77 7.06 20.02
C PHE A 153 -14.98 8.56 20.29
N GLY A 154 -14.07 9.22 21.01
CA GLY A 154 -14.14 10.65 21.29
C GLY A 154 -15.26 11.07 22.25
N ASP A 155 -15.91 10.11 22.92
CA ASP A 155 -17.02 10.34 23.85
C ASP A 155 -16.63 10.15 25.33
N GLY A 156 -15.34 9.93 25.60
CA GLY A 156 -14.79 9.72 26.93
C GLY A 156 -14.80 8.26 27.41
N ASN A 157 -15.33 7.32 26.61
CA ASN A 157 -15.14 5.89 26.89
C ASN A 157 -13.67 5.47 26.64
N PRO A 158 -13.20 4.38 27.31
CA PRO A 158 -11.86 3.87 27.09
C PRO A 158 -11.62 3.40 25.64
N VAL A 159 -10.36 3.46 25.20
CA VAL A 159 -9.93 2.92 23.90
C VAL A 159 -10.18 1.41 23.83
N VAL A 160 -10.75 0.95 22.73
CA VAL A 160 -11.04 -0.48 22.48
C VAL A 160 -10.00 -1.07 21.52
N ASN A 161 -9.52 -2.28 21.81
CA ASN A 161 -8.51 -2.98 21.01
C ASN A 161 -9.13 -4.20 20.31
N GLU A 162 -9.80 -3.99 19.19
CA GLU A 162 -10.51 -5.04 18.44
C GLU A 162 -10.55 -4.70 16.96
N THR A 163 -10.56 -5.71 16.08
CA THR A 163 -10.65 -5.48 14.63
C THR A 163 -12.02 -4.93 14.22
N THR A 164 -13.09 -5.35 14.91
CA THR A 164 -14.47 -4.86 14.72
C THR A 164 -15.10 -4.53 16.06
N VAL A 165 -15.84 -3.42 16.15
CA VAL A 165 -16.44 -2.94 17.40
C VAL A 165 -17.85 -2.42 17.15
N SER A 166 -18.79 -2.77 18.03
CA SER A 166 -20.10 -2.13 18.08
C SER A 166 -20.10 -1.08 19.20
N HIS A 167 -20.33 0.19 18.86
CA HIS A 167 -20.34 1.28 19.83
C HIS A 167 -21.65 2.05 19.79
N THR A 168 -22.10 2.54 20.95
CA THR A 168 -23.37 3.27 21.08
C THR A 168 -23.15 4.59 21.80
N PHE A 169 -23.42 5.70 21.11
CA PHE A 169 -23.37 7.04 21.67
C PHE A 169 -24.68 7.36 22.42
N THR A 170 -24.57 7.74 23.69
CA THR A 170 -25.73 7.97 24.59
C THR A 170 -26.15 9.43 24.69
N ALA A 171 -25.34 10.35 24.17
CA ALA A 171 -25.63 11.78 24.13
C ALA A 171 -25.59 12.31 22.68
N ILE A 172 -26.40 13.34 22.44
CA ILE A 172 -26.40 14.10 21.17
C ILE A 172 -25.11 14.91 21.11
N GLY A 173 -24.46 14.93 19.94
CA GLY A 173 -23.18 15.61 19.79
C GLY A 173 -22.47 15.28 18.48
N ILE A 174 -21.27 15.84 18.32
CA ILE A 174 -20.34 15.50 17.25
C ILE A 174 -19.14 14.82 17.90
N TYR A 175 -18.85 13.60 17.46
CA TYR A 175 -17.77 12.78 17.97
C TYR A 175 -16.77 12.51 16.87
N ARG A 176 -15.48 12.67 17.14
CA ARG A 176 -14.41 12.26 16.21
C ARG A 176 -13.96 10.86 16.60
N VAL A 177 -14.37 9.87 15.82
CA VAL A 177 -13.92 8.48 16.00
C VAL A 177 -12.61 8.31 15.25
N ILE A 178 -11.61 7.73 15.93
CA ILE A 178 -10.26 7.50 15.41
C ILE A 178 -9.97 6.00 15.50
N LEU A 179 -9.63 5.39 14.38
CA LEU A 179 -8.97 4.09 14.30
C LEU A 179 -7.47 4.33 14.15
N THR A 180 -6.67 3.78 15.06
CA THR A 180 -5.21 3.67 14.91
C THR A 180 -4.86 2.21 14.65
N VAL A 181 -4.07 1.94 13.61
CA VAL A 181 -3.55 0.60 13.31
C VAL A 181 -2.03 0.57 13.47
N THR A 182 -1.51 -0.56 13.94
CA THR A 182 -0.07 -0.79 14.15
C THR A 182 0.37 -2.06 13.43
N ASP A 183 1.50 -2.00 12.74
CA ASP A 183 2.10 -3.15 12.04
C ASP A 183 3.04 -4.00 12.93
N ASP A 184 3.59 -5.07 12.35
CA ASP A 184 4.59 -5.96 12.95
C ASP A 184 6.05 -5.55 12.66
N GLY A 185 6.26 -4.31 12.23
CA GLY A 185 7.56 -3.76 11.88
C GLY A 185 8.56 -3.65 13.02
N SER A 186 9.83 -3.38 12.65
CA SER A 186 10.89 -3.07 13.62
C SER A 186 11.74 -1.87 13.13
N PRO A 187 11.48 -0.65 13.64
CA PRO A 187 10.41 -0.31 14.59
C PRO A 187 9.02 -0.50 13.99
N ALA A 188 8.03 -0.77 14.85
CA ALA A 188 6.64 -0.81 14.43
C ALA A 188 6.17 0.59 14.07
N GLU A 189 5.42 0.71 12.98
CA GLU A 189 4.84 1.97 12.52
C GLU A 189 3.31 1.97 12.72
N THR A 190 2.73 3.16 12.66
CA THR A 190 1.29 3.35 12.89
C THR A 190 0.66 4.28 11.86
N ASN A 191 -0.64 4.13 11.65
CA ASN A 191 -1.43 5.05 10.85
C ASN A 191 -2.86 5.17 11.39
N THR A 192 -3.54 6.25 11.06
CA THR A 192 -4.87 6.57 11.58
C THR A 192 -5.88 6.86 10.49
N ALA A 193 -7.10 6.37 10.67
CA ALA A 193 -8.29 6.81 9.95
C ALA A 193 -9.26 7.46 10.94
N TRP A 194 -9.99 8.49 10.51
CA TRP A 194 -10.97 9.15 11.37
C TRP A 194 -12.24 9.54 10.62
N VAL A 195 -13.32 9.67 11.37
CA VAL A 195 -14.64 10.10 10.89
C VAL A 195 -15.33 10.96 11.93
N GLU A 196 -16.03 12.00 11.50
CA GLU A 196 -16.91 12.78 12.37
C GLU A 196 -18.32 12.18 12.36
N ILE A 197 -18.77 11.74 13.53
CA ILE A 197 -20.09 11.17 13.76
C ILE A 197 -20.99 12.24 14.36
N SER A 198 -22.03 12.65 13.63
CA SER A 198 -23.09 13.52 14.14
C SER A 198 -24.24 12.67 14.70
N ILE A 199 -24.34 12.65 16.04
CA ILE A 199 -25.41 12.00 16.78
C ILE A 199 -26.53 12.99 17.04
N LYS A 200 -27.74 12.62 16.66
CA LYS A 200 -28.94 13.47 16.68
C LYS A 200 -30.17 12.77 17.25
#